data_AF-A0A4D4N7D4-F1
#
_entry.id   AF-A0A4D4N7D4-F1
#
_cell.length_a   1.000
_cell.length_b   1.000
_cell.length_c   1.000
_cell.angle_alpha   90.00
_cell.angle_beta   90.00
_cell.angle_gamma   90.00
#
_symmetry.space_group_name_H-M   'P 1'
#
loop_
_entity.id
_entity.type
_entity.pdbx_description
1 polymer ?
#
loop_
_entity_poly.entity_id
_entity_poly.type
_entity_poly.pdbx_seq_one_letter_code
_entity_poly.pdbx_strand_id
1 'polypeptide(L)'
;MATVVSVAVTAAIYIMLQVAFIGAVNWDSMGISPGAWSQMTSGEWASEPLFSALDTSGIALLGAFGAVLLVDAVISPAGAGWLYMGDGARGLYGMAMQGSLPRGFARVSARTGVPWPGLVACLVLGCLFFLPFPGWYQLIGFTTATASLTYLAGGPQVPILRRTAAEMKRPFFLRGSTIISPLGFLAASMVVYWVGFQVLCGVVASFFVAVALYAAIQAPSQKRLALRTGVPLGCGFLVAWVLLQTFGPLGRDTLSFPVFWSLCVVLIMAAVVTMRGATDTEGREEIDAIWWVLALVMALFLLSYYGSYGPQSAPTIDFPYDSGIAVVIGLIAYYWARRSGYRTPDLRALQTPAAPPEPHRERATTVI
;
A
#
# COMPACT_ATOMS: atom_id res chain seq x y z
N MET A 1 0.94 2.61 23.88
CA MET A 1 0.90 4.06 24.17
C MET A 1 2.03 4.82 23.50
N ALA A 2 3.28 4.32 23.54
CA ALA A 2 4.41 4.96 22.83
C ALA A 2 4.14 5.29 21.35
N THR A 3 3.49 4.38 20.60
CA THR A 3 3.13 4.61 19.19
C THR A 3 2.15 5.78 19.01
N VAL A 4 1.11 5.86 19.84
CA VAL A 4 0.11 6.94 19.80
C VAL A 4 0.74 8.28 20.13
N VAL A 5 1.57 8.32 21.18
CA VAL A 5 2.28 9.54 21.58
C VAL A 5 3.24 10.01 20.49
N SER A 6 3.99 9.08 19.89
CA SER A 6 4.90 9.40 18.77
C SER A 6 4.15 10.04 17.60
N VAL A 7 3.03 9.43 17.16
CA VAL A 7 2.21 9.99 16.07
C VAL A 7 1.62 11.36 16.45
N ALA A 8 1.15 11.52 17.69
CA ALA A 8 0.58 12.78 18.16
C ALA A 8 1.62 13.92 18.21
N VAL A 9 2.84 13.63 18.68
CA VAL A 9 3.94 14.61 18.69
C VAL A 9 4.33 15.00 17.28
N THR A 10 4.49 14.03 16.37
CA THR A 10 4.78 14.33 14.95
C THR A 10 3.67 15.17 14.31
N ALA A 11 2.41 14.84 14.57
CA ALA A 11 1.28 15.63 14.07
C ALA A 11 1.30 17.07 14.62
N ALA A 12 1.58 17.26 15.91
CA ALA A 12 1.69 18.58 16.51
C ALA A 12 2.82 19.40 15.86
N ILE A 13 3.98 18.79 15.63
CA ILE A 13 5.11 19.45 14.94
C ILE A 13 4.72 19.88 13.52
N TYR A 14 4.08 19.00 12.75
CA TYR A 14 3.64 19.33 11.38
C TYR A 14 2.58 20.43 11.34
N ILE A 15 1.64 20.44 12.29
CA ILE A 15 0.64 21.52 12.41
C ILE A 15 1.33 22.85 12.76
N MET A 16 2.25 22.85 13.74
CA MET A 16 3.00 24.05 14.10
C MET A 16 3.83 24.57 12.93
N LEU A 17 4.48 23.68 12.17
CA LEU A 17 5.22 24.04 10.96
C LEU A 17 4.30 24.66 9.91
N GLN A 18 3.10 24.11 9.69
CA GLN A 18 2.15 24.66 8.74
C GLN A 18 1.64 26.05 9.16
N VAL A 19 1.38 26.26 10.46
CA VAL A 19 1.01 27.58 11.01
C VAL A 19 2.15 28.59 10.83
N ALA A 20 3.39 28.18 11.11
CA ALA A 20 4.56 29.02 10.92
C ALA A 20 4.77 29.39 9.43
N PHE A 21 4.61 28.43 8.52
CA PHE A 21 4.71 28.67 7.09
C PHE A 21 3.66 29.68 6.61
N ILE A 22 2.38 29.48 6.97
CA ILE A 22 1.30 30.41 6.60
C ILE A 22 1.59 31.82 7.14
N GLY A 23 2.13 31.93 8.36
CA GLY A 23 2.55 33.21 8.94
C GLY A 23 3.76 33.86 8.26
N ALA A 24 4.61 33.07 7.60
CA ALA A 24 5.81 33.54 6.90
C ALA A 24 5.59 33.83 5.41
N VAL A 25 4.42 33.50 4.84
CA VAL A 25 4.10 33.75 3.43
C VAL A 25 4.15 35.25 3.14
N ASN A 26 5.05 35.64 2.24
CA ASN A 26 5.17 37.01 1.74
C ASN A 26 4.64 37.08 0.30
N TRP A 27 3.38 37.49 0.14
CA TRP A 27 2.70 37.58 -1.15
C TRP A 27 3.38 38.55 -2.14
N ASP A 28 3.91 39.67 -1.63
CA ASP A 28 4.58 40.68 -2.46
C ASP A 28 5.86 40.12 -3.09
N SER A 29 6.63 39.35 -2.32
CA SER A 29 7.85 38.69 -2.82
C SER A 29 7.57 37.65 -3.91
N MET A 30 6.37 37.09 -3.92
CA MET A 30 5.93 36.11 -4.93
C MET A 30 5.28 36.77 -6.16
N GLY A 31 5.00 38.08 -6.11
CA GLY A 31 4.31 38.79 -7.19
C GLY A 31 2.87 38.33 -7.43
N ILE A 32 2.23 37.71 -6.43
CA ILE A 32 0.85 37.20 -6.51
C ILE A 32 -0.05 37.89 -5.49
N SER A 33 -1.35 37.95 -5.78
CA SER A 33 -2.32 38.57 -4.88
C SER A 33 -2.51 37.75 -3.59
N PRO A 34 -2.69 38.40 -2.43
CA PRO A 34 -3.01 37.71 -1.18
C PRO A 34 -4.21 36.76 -1.33
N GLY A 35 -4.01 35.49 -0.97
CA GLY A 35 -5.03 34.45 -1.05
C GLY A 35 -5.08 33.67 -2.37
N ALA A 36 -4.24 34.00 -3.36
CA ALA A 36 -4.12 33.27 -4.61
C ALA A 36 -3.32 31.96 -4.47
N TRP A 37 -3.71 31.09 -3.54
CA TRP A 37 -3.01 29.83 -3.23
C TRP A 37 -2.80 28.92 -4.44
N SER A 38 -3.72 28.94 -5.41
CA SER A 38 -3.61 28.14 -6.64
C SER A 38 -2.46 28.58 -7.55
N GLN A 39 -1.96 29.82 -7.42
CA GLN A 39 -0.85 30.33 -8.22
C GLN A 39 0.52 30.00 -7.60
N MET A 40 0.55 29.55 -6.34
CA MET A 40 1.79 29.18 -5.65
C MET A 40 2.42 27.89 -6.20
N THR A 41 1.63 27.04 -6.86
CA THR A 41 2.10 25.75 -7.38
C THR A 41 2.93 25.87 -8.67
N SER A 42 3.00 27.06 -9.27
CA SER A 42 3.74 27.32 -10.53
C SER A 42 4.97 28.22 -10.37
N GLY A 43 5.19 28.79 -9.18
CA GLY A 43 6.31 29.69 -8.90
C GLY A 43 7.54 28.98 -8.32
N GLU A 44 8.62 29.74 -8.07
CA GLU A 44 9.87 29.22 -7.47
C GLU A 44 9.63 28.54 -6.10
N TRP A 45 8.70 29.07 -5.32
CA TRP A 45 8.29 28.54 -4.03
C TRP A 45 7.65 27.14 -4.11
N ALA A 46 7.24 26.67 -5.29
CA ALA A 46 6.63 25.35 -5.46
C ALA A 46 7.61 24.20 -5.18
N SER A 47 8.91 24.43 -5.37
CA SER A 47 9.94 23.40 -5.18
C SER A 47 10.56 23.44 -3.79
N GLU A 48 10.63 24.62 -3.17
CA GLU A 48 11.34 24.83 -1.90
C GLU A 48 10.65 25.84 -0.96
N PRO A 49 9.36 25.62 -0.62
CA PRO A 49 8.52 26.64 0.02
C PRO A 49 9.06 27.14 1.37
N LEU A 50 9.65 26.26 2.17
CA LEU A 50 10.21 26.63 3.48
C LEU A 50 11.51 27.43 3.36
N PHE A 51 12.34 27.11 2.37
CA PHE A 51 13.57 27.86 2.11
C PHE A 51 13.23 29.26 1.62
N SER A 52 12.35 29.37 0.63
CA SER A 52 11.91 30.66 0.09
C SER A 52 11.26 31.54 1.16
N ALA A 53 10.50 30.97 2.10
CA ALA A 53 9.92 31.69 3.24
C ALA A 53 10.97 32.31 4.17
N LEU A 54 12.08 31.60 4.40
CA LEU A 54 13.15 32.08 5.26
C LEU A 54 14.03 33.11 4.56
N ASP A 55 14.32 32.90 3.27
CA ASP A 55 15.15 33.80 2.48
C ASP A 55 14.48 35.17 2.28
N THR A 56 13.18 35.16 1.95
CA THR A 56 12.37 36.37 1.76
C THR A 56 11.97 37.09 3.06
N SER A 57 12.32 36.52 4.22
CA SER A 57 12.03 37.13 5.53
C SER A 57 12.81 38.42 5.80
N GLY A 58 13.91 38.65 5.06
CA GLY A 58 14.82 39.78 5.29
C GLY A 58 15.72 39.64 6.52
N ILE A 59 15.66 38.51 7.23
CA ILE A 59 16.48 38.22 8.41
C ILE A 59 17.64 37.32 8.01
N ALA A 60 18.87 37.86 8.01
CA ALA A 60 20.07 37.14 7.57
C ALA A 60 20.28 35.79 8.30
N LEU A 61 19.96 35.72 9.60
CA LEU A 61 20.05 34.49 10.37
C LEU A 61 19.08 33.41 9.87
N LEU A 62 17.87 33.79 9.45
CA LEU A 62 16.87 32.86 8.92
C LEU A 62 17.26 32.38 7.51
N GLY A 63 17.78 33.26 6.66
CA GLY A 63 18.34 32.87 5.36
C GLY A 63 19.50 31.86 5.50
N ALA A 64 20.41 32.09 6.45
CA ALA A 64 21.47 31.14 6.76
C ALA A 64 20.95 29.80 7.31
N PHE A 65 19.89 29.83 8.12
CA PHE A 65 19.21 28.61 8.58
C PHE A 65 18.52 27.86 7.43
N GLY A 66 18.02 28.57 6.42
CA GLY A 66 17.49 27.97 5.19
C GLY A 66 18.49 27.06 4.49
N ALA A 67 19.76 27.46 4.41
CA ALA A 67 20.82 26.61 3.84
C ALA A 67 21.02 25.30 4.63
N VAL A 68 20.88 25.35 5.97
CA VAL A 68 20.92 24.15 6.81
C VAL A 68 19.74 23.23 6.49
N LEU A 69 18.55 23.77 6.28
CA LEU A 69 17.38 22.98 5.88
C LEU A 69 17.58 22.29 4.52
N LEU A 70 18.22 22.96 3.56
CA LEU A 70 18.52 22.35 2.26
C LEU A 70 19.52 21.19 2.40
N VAL A 71 20.55 21.33 3.25
CA VAL A 71 21.49 20.24 3.54
C VAL A 71 20.78 19.08 4.23
N ASP A 72 19.93 19.34 5.22
CA ASP A 72 19.14 18.31 5.89
C ASP A 72 18.16 17.60 4.93
N ALA A 73 17.54 18.34 4.01
CA ALA A 73 16.66 17.78 2.99
C ALA A 73 17.37 16.77 2.07
N VAL A 74 18.69 16.84 1.95
CA VAL A 74 19.50 15.84 1.23
C VAL A 74 19.90 14.67 2.13
N ILE A 75 20.28 14.93 3.39
CA ILE A 75 20.81 13.90 4.30
C ILE A 75 19.70 13.05 4.92
N SER A 76 18.61 13.67 5.37
CA SER A 76 17.52 13.04 6.12
C SER A 76 16.84 11.89 5.34
N PRO A 77 16.53 12.02 4.03
CA PRO A 77 15.96 10.92 3.25
C PRO A 77 16.86 9.68 3.16
N ALA A 78 18.20 9.83 3.27
CA ALA A 78 19.12 8.70 3.23
C ALA A 78 18.93 7.77 4.45
N GLY A 79 18.71 8.35 5.63
CA GLY A 79 18.42 7.60 6.85
C GLY A 79 17.11 6.82 6.76
N ALA A 80 16.05 7.47 6.25
CA ALA A 80 14.78 6.81 5.99
C ALA A 80 14.93 5.67 4.95
N GLY A 81 15.66 5.91 3.85
CA GLY A 81 15.93 4.91 2.82
C GLY A 81 16.62 3.66 3.35
N TRP A 82 17.60 3.81 4.25
CA TRP A 82 18.26 2.67 4.91
C TRP A 82 17.30 1.87 5.80
N LEU A 83 16.42 2.53 6.56
CA LEU A 83 15.42 1.85 7.38
C LEU A 83 14.44 1.05 6.50
N TYR A 84 13.93 1.64 5.42
CA TYR A 84 13.00 0.97 4.51
C TYR A 84 13.62 -0.20 3.74
N MET A 85 14.89 -0.11 3.32
CA MET A 85 15.59 -1.25 2.73
C MET A 85 15.72 -2.41 3.72
N GLY A 86 16.01 -2.10 4.98
CA GLY A 86 16.11 -3.11 6.04
C GLY A 86 14.77 -3.75 6.41
N ASP A 87 13.69 -2.97 6.42
CA ASP A 87 12.33 -3.45 6.67
C ASP A 87 11.83 -4.32 5.52
N GLY A 88 11.92 -3.83 4.28
CA GLY A 88 11.52 -4.57 3.08
C GLY A 88 12.24 -5.91 2.94
N ALA A 89 13.55 -5.95 3.17
CA ALA A 89 14.33 -7.19 3.12
C ALA A 89 13.86 -8.22 4.17
N ARG A 90 13.50 -7.77 5.38
CA ARG A 90 12.96 -8.64 6.44
C ARG A 90 11.52 -9.08 6.17
N GLY A 91 10.72 -8.21 5.55
CA GLY A 91 9.38 -8.56 5.07
C GLY A 91 9.43 -9.70 4.05
N LEU A 92 10.30 -9.60 3.04
CA LEU A 92 10.50 -10.66 2.05
C LEU A 92 11.02 -11.97 2.68
N TYR A 93 11.94 -11.87 3.65
CA TYR A 93 12.37 -13.02 4.44
C TYR A 93 11.22 -13.69 5.21
N GLY A 94 10.38 -12.89 5.88
CA GLY A 94 9.21 -13.38 6.62
C GLY A 94 8.20 -14.08 5.70
N MET A 95 7.94 -13.51 4.52
CA MET A 95 7.11 -14.16 3.49
C MET A 95 7.71 -15.49 3.03
N ALA A 96 9.04 -15.60 2.90
CA ALA A 96 9.69 -16.85 2.55
C ALA A 96 9.62 -17.90 3.67
N MET A 97 9.72 -17.48 4.93
CA MET A 97 9.55 -18.35 6.10
C MET A 97 8.12 -18.92 6.19
N GLN A 98 7.11 -18.15 5.77
CA GLN A 98 5.71 -18.58 5.69
C GLN A 98 5.40 -19.43 4.44
N GLY A 99 6.38 -19.68 3.57
CA GLY A 99 6.18 -20.42 2.33
C GLY A 99 5.46 -19.62 1.23
N SER A 100 5.28 -18.31 1.40
CA SER A 100 4.63 -17.41 0.44
C SER A 100 5.57 -16.92 -0.67
N LEU A 101 6.88 -17.07 -0.49
CA LEU A 101 7.92 -16.77 -1.48
C LEU A 101 8.92 -17.94 -1.59
N PRO A 102 9.70 -18.02 -2.70
CA PRO A 102 10.72 -19.05 -2.86
C PRO A 102 11.75 -19.05 -1.73
N ARG A 103 12.23 -20.24 -1.36
CA ARG A 103 13.24 -20.44 -0.29
C ARG A 103 14.56 -19.69 -0.50
N GLY A 104 14.82 -19.15 -1.69
CA GLY A 104 15.96 -18.25 -1.93
C GLY A 104 15.92 -17.00 -1.06
N PHE A 105 14.74 -16.42 -0.82
CA PHE A 105 14.55 -15.22 0.01
C PHE A 105 14.72 -15.48 1.52
N ALA A 106 14.75 -16.75 1.93
CA ALA A 106 15.04 -17.16 3.30
C ALA A 106 16.54 -17.13 3.67
N ARG A 107 17.44 -16.87 2.70
CA ARG A 107 18.88 -16.88 2.96
C ARG A 107 19.30 -15.64 3.74
N VAL A 108 20.05 -15.84 4.81
CA VAL A 108 20.66 -14.80 5.64
C VAL A 108 22.18 -14.87 5.56
N SER A 109 22.82 -13.71 5.61
CA SER A 109 24.29 -13.62 5.68
C SER A 109 24.79 -14.16 7.02
N ALA A 110 25.72 -15.12 6.99
CA ALA A 110 26.31 -15.69 8.21
C ALA A 110 27.08 -14.67 9.04
N ARG A 111 27.61 -13.60 8.42
CA ARG A 111 28.40 -12.57 9.11
C ARG A 111 27.55 -11.48 9.74
N THR A 112 26.47 -11.06 9.08
CA THR A 112 25.70 -9.87 9.47
C THR A 112 24.27 -10.17 9.92
N GLY A 113 23.77 -11.39 9.71
CA GLY A 113 22.38 -11.76 10.01
C GLY A 113 21.34 -11.11 9.08
N VAL A 114 21.77 -10.42 8.02
CA VAL A 114 20.87 -9.70 7.11
C VAL A 114 20.41 -10.60 5.97
N PRO A 115 19.10 -10.61 5.60
CA PRO A 115 18.59 -11.32 4.44
C PRO A 115 18.99 -10.61 3.13
N TRP A 116 20.18 -10.90 2.63
CA TRP A 116 20.75 -10.22 1.46
C TRP A 116 19.94 -10.38 0.16
N PRO A 117 19.25 -11.50 -0.14
CA PRO A 117 18.47 -11.58 -1.38
C PRO A 117 17.29 -10.61 -1.37
N GLY A 118 16.67 -10.44 -0.20
CA GLY A 118 15.63 -9.44 0.00
C GLY A 118 16.16 -8.03 -0.18
N LEU A 119 17.36 -7.73 0.33
CA LEU A 119 18.00 -6.42 0.17
C LEU A 119 18.27 -6.10 -1.31
N VAL A 120 18.84 -7.05 -2.06
CA VAL A 120 19.10 -6.90 -3.50
C VAL A 120 17.79 -6.72 -4.27
N ALA A 121 16.75 -7.51 -3.95
CA ALA A 121 15.46 -7.38 -4.59
C ALA A 121 14.82 -6.01 -4.32
N CYS A 122 14.83 -5.53 -3.07
CA CYS A 122 14.36 -4.20 -2.72
C CYS A 122 15.15 -3.09 -3.43
N LEU A 123 16.47 -3.22 -3.56
CA LEU A 123 17.30 -2.26 -4.29
C LEU A 123 16.92 -2.24 -5.78
N VAL A 124 16.88 -3.40 -6.44
CA VAL A 124 16.54 -3.50 -7.86
C VAL A 124 15.13 -2.97 -8.12
N LEU A 125 14.15 -3.38 -7.31
CA LEU A 125 12.78 -2.89 -7.45
C LEU A 125 12.71 -1.38 -7.21
N GLY A 126 13.37 -0.87 -6.16
CA GLY A 126 13.46 0.57 -5.88
C GLY A 126 14.04 1.35 -7.07
N CYS A 127 15.11 0.86 -7.69
CA CYS A 127 15.69 1.45 -8.90
C CYS A 127 14.70 1.41 -10.09
N LEU A 128 13.99 0.29 -10.29
CA LEU A 128 13.00 0.17 -11.36
C LEU A 128 11.80 1.10 -11.16
N PHE A 129 11.43 1.41 -9.91
CA PHE A 129 10.34 2.31 -9.57
C PHE A 129 10.60 3.78 -9.97
N PHE A 130 11.83 4.16 -10.33
CA PHE A 130 12.12 5.47 -10.92
C PHE A 130 11.76 5.58 -12.41
N LEU A 131 11.61 4.45 -13.13
CA LEU A 131 11.31 4.45 -14.57
C LEU A 131 9.87 4.90 -14.93
N PRO A 132 8.81 4.44 -14.24
CA PRO A 132 7.43 4.70 -14.69
C PRO A 132 6.84 6.05 -14.25
N PHE A 133 7.44 6.77 -13.30
CA PHE A 133 6.85 7.98 -12.72
C PHE A 133 7.61 9.25 -13.16
N PRO A 134 7.04 10.09 -14.04
CA PRO A 134 7.70 11.28 -14.56
C PRO A 134 7.77 12.47 -13.58
N GLY A 135 7.35 12.31 -12.31
CA GLY A 135 7.35 13.42 -11.34
C GLY A 135 7.37 13.00 -9.88
N TRP A 136 8.05 13.81 -9.06
CA TRP A 136 8.18 13.64 -7.61
C TRP A 136 6.83 13.52 -6.90
N TYR A 137 5.86 14.37 -7.25
CA TYR A 137 4.51 14.35 -6.69
C TYR A 137 3.76 13.05 -6.99
N GLN A 138 3.94 12.49 -8.19
CA GLN A 138 3.29 11.21 -8.55
C GLN A 138 3.92 10.04 -7.78
N LEU A 139 5.23 10.08 -7.53
CA LEU A 139 5.94 9.10 -6.73
C LEU A 139 5.49 9.14 -5.26
N ILE A 140 5.41 10.33 -4.65
CA ILE A 140 4.88 10.49 -3.29
C ILE A 140 3.42 10.05 -3.22
N GLY A 141 2.60 10.43 -4.19
CA GLY A 141 1.20 10.00 -4.26
C GLY A 141 1.10 8.47 -4.32
N PHE A 142 1.88 7.82 -5.18
CA PHE A 142 1.87 6.37 -5.33
C PHE A 142 2.31 5.64 -4.05
N THR A 143 3.41 6.10 -3.43
CA THR A 143 3.90 5.52 -2.16
C THR A 143 2.88 5.72 -1.02
N THR A 144 2.25 6.89 -0.95
CA THR A 144 1.20 7.18 0.03
C THR A 144 -0.04 6.31 -0.17
N ALA A 145 -0.49 6.10 -1.41
CA ALA A 145 -1.62 5.24 -1.73
C ALA A 145 -1.31 3.77 -1.39
N THR A 146 -0.16 3.26 -1.82
CA THR A 146 0.27 1.87 -1.56
C THR A 146 0.48 1.58 -0.08
N ALA A 147 1.06 2.51 0.68
CA ALA A 147 1.12 2.41 2.14
C ALA A 147 -0.28 2.40 2.76
N SER A 148 -1.18 3.28 2.30
CA SER A 148 -2.55 3.38 2.82
C SER A 148 -3.37 2.11 2.59
N LEU A 149 -3.15 1.43 1.46
CA LEU A 149 -3.78 0.13 1.18
C LEU A 149 -3.40 -0.93 2.22
N THR A 150 -2.18 -0.89 2.75
CA THR A 150 -1.75 -1.79 3.83
C THR A 150 -2.52 -1.51 5.12
N TYR A 151 -2.85 -0.24 5.39
CA TYR A 151 -3.65 0.15 6.55
C TYR A 151 -5.13 -0.28 6.44
N LEU A 152 -5.65 -0.48 5.22
CA LEU A 152 -7.02 -1.00 5.03
C LEU A 152 -7.21 -2.38 5.67
N ALA A 153 -6.18 -3.21 5.71
CA ALA A 153 -6.28 -4.52 6.38
C ALA A 153 -6.49 -4.38 7.90
N GLY A 154 -5.93 -3.34 8.52
CA GLY A 154 -5.92 -3.18 9.97
C GLY A 154 -7.30 -2.95 10.59
N GLY A 155 -8.17 -2.20 9.93
CA GLY A 155 -9.52 -1.91 10.45
C GLY A 155 -10.37 -3.18 10.64
N PRO A 156 -10.70 -3.93 9.57
CA PRO A 156 -11.50 -5.14 9.63
C PRO A 156 -10.89 -6.26 10.48
N GLN A 157 -9.55 -6.32 10.60
CA GLN A 157 -8.86 -7.36 11.38
C GLN A 157 -9.33 -7.43 12.84
N VAL A 158 -9.58 -6.29 13.50
CA VAL A 158 -10.02 -6.29 14.91
C VAL A 158 -11.35 -7.03 15.10
N PRO A 159 -12.47 -6.66 14.45
CA PRO A 159 -13.72 -7.39 14.59
C PRO A 159 -13.65 -8.83 14.03
N ILE A 160 -12.81 -9.09 13.01
CA ILE A 160 -12.60 -10.46 12.49
C ILE A 160 -11.96 -11.34 13.56
N LEU A 161 -10.81 -10.94 14.12
CA LEU A 161 -10.11 -11.68 15.16
C LEU A 161 -10.96 -11.82 16.43
N ARG A 162 -11.81 -10.84 16.72
CA ARG A 162 -12.77 -10.97 17.82
C ARG A 162 -13.75 -12.12 17.66
N ARG A 163 -14.08 -12.47 16.42
CA ARG A 163 -14.96 -13.57 16.04
C ARG A 163 -14.21 -14.88 15.81
N THR A 164 -13.06 -14.84 15.14
CA THR A 164 -12.33 -16.04 14.69
C THR A 164 -11.31 -16.56 15.70
N ALA A 165 -10.89 -15.73 16.65
CA ALA A 165 -9.96 -16.05 17.73
C ALA A 165 -10.47 -15.44 19.06
N ALA A 166 -11.64 -15.89 19.50
CA ALA A 166 -12.34 -15.35 20.67
C ALA A 166 -11.62 -15.70 21.98
N GLU A 167 -11.10 -16.92 22.03
CA GLU A 167 -10.41 -17.58 23.13
C GLU A 167 -8.94 -17.16 23.33
N MET A 168 -8.31 -16.56 22.32
CA MET A 168 -6.92 -16.13 22.41
C MET A 168 -6.75 -15.01 23.46
N LYS A 169 -5.66 -15.09 24.25
CA LYS A 169 -5.30 -14.04 25.22
C LYS A 169 -5.09 -12.71 24.49
N ARG A 170 -5.68 -11.63 25.02
CA ARG A 170 -5.58 -10.26 24.46
C ARG A 170 -4.84 -9.35 25.43
N PRO A 171 -3.53 -9.14 25.26
CA PRO A 171 -2.76 -8.22 26.10
C PRO A 171 -3.24 -6.77 26.00
N PHE A 172 -3.80 -6.39 24.85
CA PHE A 172 -4.34 -5.06 24.60
C PHE A 172 -5.78 -5.17 24.09
N PHE A 173 -6.65 -4.31 24.64
CA PHE A 173 -8.05 -4.23 24.23
C PHE A 173 -8.38 -2.83 23.74
N LEU A 174 -8.63 -2.69 22.43
CA LEU A 174 -9.08 -1.44 21.83
C LEU A 174 -10.55 -1.18 22.21
N ARG A 175 -10.76 -0.31 23.20
CA ARG A 175 -12.10 0.20 23.57
C ARG A 175 -12.69 1.00 22.40
N GLY A 176 -13.98 0.84 22.12
CA GLY A 176 -14.65 1.57 21.03
C GLY A 176 -14.28 1.08 19.62
N SER A 177 -13.74 -0.13 19.45
CA SER A 177 -13.33 -0.64 18.14
C SER A 177 -14.46 -0.69 17.10
N THR A 178 -15.73 -0.70 17.52
CA THR A 178 -16.88 -0.62 16.60
C THR A 178 -16.93 0.68 15.81
N ILE A 179 -16.35 1.76 16.34
CA ILE A 179 -16.27 3.08 15.71
C ILE A 179 -14.87 3.32 15.14
N ILE A 180 -13.82 2.99 15.91
CA ILE A 180 -12.43 3.25 15.51
C ILE A 180 -12.03 2.42 14.27
N SER A 181 -12.47 1.17 14.18
CA SER A 181 -12.12 0.29 13.05
C SER A 181 -12.67 0.77 11.71
N PRO A 182 -13.98 1.09 11.57
CA PRO A 182 -14.49 1.63 10.31
C PRO A 182 -13.91 3.01 10.01
N LEU A 183 -13.69 3.88 11.01
CA LEU A 183 -13.06 5.19 10.78
C LEU A 183 -11.62 5.09 10.28
N GLY A 184 -10.81 4.19 10.85
CA GLY A 184 -9.45 3.95 10.39
C GLY A 184 -9.40 3.40 8.97
N PHE A 185 -10.30 2.47 8.65
CA PHE A 185 -10.45 1.98 7.28
C PHE A 185 -10.88 3.09 6.33
N LEU A 186 -11.87 3.89 6.72
CA LEU A 186 -12.39 4.98 5.93
C LEU A 186 -11.31 6.01 5.63
N ALA A 187 -10.55 6.44 6.66
CA ALA A 187 -9.43 7.35 6.51
C ALA A 187 -8.40 6.82 5.50
N ALA A 188 -7.99 5.55 5.61
CA ALA A 188 -7.08 4.93 4.66
C ALA A 188 -7.68 4.88 3.23
N SER A 189 -8.96 4.56 3.09
CA SER A 189 -9.63 4.53 1.78
C SER A 189 -9.76 5.91 1.15
N MET A 190 -9.95 6.97 1.96
CA MET A 190 -10.01 8.35 1.48
C MET A 190 -8.66 8.84 1.00
N VAL A 191 -7.57 8.47 1.68
CA VAL A 191 -6.23 8.77 1.19
C VAL A 191 -5.98 8.12 -0.18
N VAL A 192 -6.43 6.88 -0.39
CA VAL A 192 -6.35 6.22 -1.70
C VAL A 192 -7.19 6.93 -2.77
N TYR A 193 -8.29 7.57 -2.39
CA TYR A 193 -9.11 8.35 -3.31
C TYR A 193 -8.46 9.71 -3.66
N TRP A 194 -7.92 10.43 -2.67
CA TRP A 194 -7.36 11.77 -2.83
C TRP A 194 -6.05 11.83 -3.61
N VAL A 195 -5.34 10.71 -3.78
CA VAL A 195 -4.14 10.70 -4.64
C VAL A 195 -4.45 10.91 -6.12
N GLY A 196 -5.73 10.75 -6.51
CA GLY A 196 -6.24 11.10 -7.83
C GLY A 196 -5.87 10.15 -8.97
N PHE A 197 -6.48 10.41 -10.13
CA PHE A 197 -6.60 9.43 -11.21
C PHE A 197 -5.25 8.94 -11.73
N GLN A 198 -4.32 9.87 -11.95
CA GLN A 198 -3.01 9.55 -12.51
C GLN A 198 -2.20 8.62 -11.59
N VAL A 199 -2.27 8.82 -10.28
CA VAL A 199 -1.60 7.95 -9.30
C VAL A 199 -2.33 6.60 -9.22
N LEU A 200 -3.66 6.62 -9.20
CA LEU A 200 -4.47 5.41 -9.16
C LEU A 200 -4.23 4.49 -10.37
N CYS A 201 -3.92 5.01 -11.56
CA CYS A 201 -3.48 4.18 -12.71
C CYS A 201 -2.29 3.27 -12.33
N GLY A 202 -1.27 3.83 -11.67
CA GLY A 202 -0.12 3.06 -11.19
C GLY A 202 -0.47 2.09 -10.08
N VAL A 203 -1.34 2.50 -9.14
CA VAL A 203 -1.83 1.64 -8.06
C VAL A 203 -2.56 0.43 -8.63
N VAL A 204 -3.51 0.64 -9.54
CA VAL A 204 -4.23 -0.42 -10.25
C VAL A 204 -3.24 -1.36 -10.94
N ALA A 205 -2.28 -0.83 -11.69
CA ALA A 205 -1.26 -1.63 -12.35
C ALA A 205 -0.48 -2.53 -11.36
N SER A 206 -0.14 -2.00 -10.17
CA SER A 206 0.52 -2.79 -9.12
C SER A 206 -0.34 -3.93 -8.58
N PHE A 207 -1.67 -3.76 -8.51
CA PHE A 207 -2.60 -4.84 -8.13
C PHE A 207 -2.64 -5.95 -9.17
N PHE A 208 -2.67 -5.61 -10.46
CA PHE A 208 -2.61 -6.62 -11.52
C PHE A 208 -1.28 -7.41 -11.44
N VAL A 209 -0.16 -6.73 -11.21
CA VAL A 209 1.11 -7.41 -10.95
C VAL A 209 1.02 -8.31 -9.72
N ALA A 210 0.42 -7.84 -8.62
CA ALA A 210 0.26 -8.64 -7.40
C ALA A 210 -0.60 -9.90 -7.62
N VAL A 211 -1.69 -9.80 -8.39
CA VAL A 211 -2.54 -10.95 -8.76
C VAL A 211 -1.75 -11.97 -9.60
N ALA A 212 -0.94 -11.50 -10.55
CA ALA A 212 -0.06 -12.37 -11.34
C ALA A 212 0.97 -13.09 -10.46
N LEU A 213 1.62 -12.36 -9.54
CA LEU A 213 2.61 -12.91 -8.60
C LEU A 213 1.98 -13.90 -7.63
N TYR A 214 0.75 -13.64 -7.18
CA TYR A 214 -0.01 -14.58 -6.36
C TYR A 214 -0.19 -15.92 -7.08
N ALA A 215 -0.72 -15.88 -8.31
CA ALA A 215 -0.97 -17.08 -9.12
C ALA A 215 0.32 -17.85 -9.49
N ALA A 216 1.37 -17.12 -9.88
CA ALA A 216 2.60 -17.73 -10.39
C ALA A 216 3.56 -18.20 -9.28
N ILE A 217 3.57 -17.52 -8.12
CA ILE A 217 4.59 -17.72 -7.08
C ILE A 217 3.96 -18.12 -5.76
N GLN A 218 3.08 -17.29 -5.19
CA GLN A 218 2.59 -17.50 -3.81
C GLN A 218 1.74 -18.76 -3.69
N ALA A 219 0.70 -18.90 -4.52
CA ALA A 219 -0.21 -20.03 -4.50
C ALA A 219 0.52 -21.37 -4.75
N PRO A 220 1.47 -21.48 -5.71
CA PRO A 220 2.29 -22.68 -5.85
C PRO A 220 3.23 -22.94 -4.68
N SER A 221 3.83 -21.90 -4.09
CA SER A 221 4.77 -22.06 -2.97
C SER A 221 4.08 -22.56 -1.70
N GLN A 222 2.83 -22.14 -1.49
CA GLN A 222 1.97 -22.61 -0.41
C GLN A 222 1.23 -23.92 -0.74
N LYS A 223 1.49 -24.53 -1.91
CA LYS A 223 0.83 -25.74 -2.41
C LYS A 223 -0.69 -25.63 -2.61
N ARG A 224 -1.22 -24.40 -2.73
CA ARG A 224 -2.62 -24.11 -3.08
C ARG A 224 -2.96 -24.49 -4.51
N LEU A 225 -1.96 -24.39 -5.40
CA LEU A 225 -2.07 -24.61 -6.82
C LEU A 225 -0.82 -25.35 -7.34
N ALA A 226 -0.96 -26.23 -8.32
CA ALA A 226 0.20 -26.87 -8.94
C ALA A 226 1.04 -25.84 -9.72
N LEU A 227 2.37 -25.88 -9.60
CA LEU A 227 3.27 -24.95 -10.30
C LEU A 227 3.03 -24.93 -11.83
N ARG A 228 2.73 -26.10 -12.41
CA ARG A 228 2.42 -26.27 -13.84
C ARG A 228 1.15 -25.53 -14.28
N THR A 229 0.23 -25.25 -13.36
CA THR A 229 -1.00 -24.51 -13.62
C THR A 229 -0.86 -23.04 -13.22
N GLY A 230 -0.23 -22.77 -12.06
CA GLY A 230 -0.09 -21.42 -11.52
C GLY A 230 0.80 -20.51 -12.35
N VAL A 231 1.96 -21.00 -12.83
CA VAL A 231 2.87 -20.17 -13.62
C VAL A 231 2.24 -19.75 -14.96
N PRO A 232 1.67 -20.65 -15.79
CA PRO A 232 0.99 -20.23 -17.00
C PRO A 232 -0.20 -19.31 -16.76
N LEU A 233 -0.98 -19.55 -15.69
CA LEU A 233 -2.14 -18.72 -15.35
C LEU A 233 -1.69 -17.30 -14.96
N GLY A 234 -0.70 -17.17 -14.09
CA GLY A 234 -0.16 -15.87 -13.67
C GLY A 234 0.53 -15.13 -14.80
N CYS A 235 1.37 -15.81 -15.60
CA CYS A 235 2.03 -15.20 -16.76
C CYS A 235 1.03 -14.81 -17.85
N GLY A 236 0.04 -15.66 -18.14
CA GLY A 236 -1.01 -15.38 -19.12
C GLY A 236 -1.86 -14.18 -18.71
N PHE A 237 -2.23 -14.10 -17.43
CA PHE A 237 -2.91 -12.94 -16.87
C PHE A 237 -2.06 -11.67 -16.96
N LEU A 238 -0.77 -11.75 -16.62
CA LEU A 238 0.14 -10.60 -16.70
C LEU A 238 0.32 -10.12 -18.14
N VAL A 239 0.46 -11.04 -19.11
CA VAL A 239 0.55 -10.70 -20.53
C VAL A 239 -0.75 -10.05 -21.01
N ALA A 240 -1.91 -10.61 -20.66
CA ALA A 240 -3.20 -10.02 -21.01
C ALA A 240 -3.36 -8.61 -20.41
N TRP A 241 -2.94 -8.42 -19.17
CA TRP A 241 -2.92 -7.11 -18.51
C TRP A 241 -1.98 -6.13 -19.21
N VAL A 242 -0.73 -6.51 -19.49
CA VAL A 242 0.24 -5.65 -20.17
C VAL A 242 -0.26 -5.26 -21.56
N LEU A 243 -0.84 -6.20 -22.31
CA LEU A 243 -1.45 -5.91 -23.61
C LEU A 243 -2.61 -4.91 -23.48
N LEU A 244 -3.53 -5.13 -22.54
CA LEU A 244 -4.62 -4.18 -22.26
C LEU A 244 -4.07 -2.79 -21.89
N GLN A 245 -3.02 -2.74 -21.07
CA GLN A 245 -2.40 -1.50 -20.62
C GLN A 245 -1.70 -0.73 -21.74
N THR A 246 -1.19 -1.40 -22.79
CA THR A 246 -0.60 -0.71 -23.96
C THR A 246 -1.61 0.20 -24.67
N PHE A 247 -2.91 -0.11 -24.57
CA PHE A 247 -3.99 0.71 -25.12
C PHE A 247 -4.69 1.59 -24.08
N GLY A 248 -4.33 1.43 -22.80
CA GLY A 248 -4.90 2.15 -21.68
C GLY A 248 -4.11 3.39 -21.26
N PRO A 249 -4.43 3.98 -20.08
CA PRO A 249 -3.93 5.30 -19.67
C PRO A 249 -2.43 5.42 -19.43
N LEU A 250 -1.72 4.32 -19.18
CA LEU A 250 -0.24 4.33 -19.04
C LEU A 250 0.48 4.01 -20.37
N GLY A 251 -0.28 3.70 -21.43
CA GLY A 251 0.23 3.32 -22.74
C GLY A 251 -0.06 4.39 -23.78
N ARG A 252 -0.67 3.98 -24.90
CA ARG A 252 -1.05 4.88 -25.99
C ARG A 252 -2.35 5.66 -25.73
N ASP A 253 -3.08 5.32 -24.66
CA ASP A 253 -4.35 5.94 -24.28
C ASP A 253 -5.38 6.03 -25.42
N THR A 254 -5.53 4.92 -26.16
CA THR A 254 -6.43 4.85 -27.34
C THR A 254 -7.83 4.36 -27.00
N LEU A 255 -7.99 3.60 -25.90
CA LEU A 255 -9.29 3.10 -25.47
C LEU A 255 -10.02 4.15 -24.64
N SER A 256 -11.33 4.29 -24.83
CA SER A 256 -12.12 5.11 -23.93
C SER A 256 -12.08 4.52 -22.52
N PHE A 257 -12.00 5.39 -21.52
CA PHE A 257 -11.85 4.98 -20.13
C PHE A 257 -12.93 3.96 -19.66
N PRO A 258 -14.23 4.11 -19.98
CA PRO A 258 -15.25 3.14 -19.56
C PRO A 258 -15.01 1.74 -20.14
N VAL A 259 -14.54 1.67 -21.39
CA VAL A 259 -14.20 0.41 -22.06
C VAL A 259 -12.97 -0.20 -21.40
N PHE A 260 -11.91 0.59 -21.20
CA PHE A 260 -10.71 0.14 -20.52
C PHE A 260 -11.00 -0.38 -19.10
N TRP A 261 -11.76 0.38 -18.31
CA TRP A 261 -12.17 -0.02 -16.95
C TRP A 261 -12.99 -1.31 -16.96
N SER A 262 -13.94 -1.44 -17.89
CA SER A 262 -14.76 -2.65 -18.01
C SER A 262 -13.91 -3.88 -18.35
N LEU A 263 -12.95 -3.74 -19.27
CA LEU A 263 -12.00 -4.80 -19.61
C LEU A 263 -11.11 -5.17 -18.43
N CYS A 264 -10.69 -4.20 -17.61
CA CYS A 264 -9.96 -4.46 -16.37
C CYS A 264 -10.78 -5.32 -15.40
N VAL A 265 -12.05 -4.94 -15.18
CA VAL A 265 -12.97 -5.69 -14.30
C VAL A 265 -13.19 -7.11 -14.84
N VAL A 266 -13.45 -7.27 -16.13
CA VAL A 266 -13.61 -8.59 -16.77
C VAL A 266 -12.36 -9.43 -16.60
N LEU A 267 -11.17 -8.85 -16.79
CA LEU A 267 -9.90 -9.55 -16.65
C LEU A 267 -9.66 -10.00 -15.21
N ILE A 268 -9.91 -9.15 -14.22
CA ILE A 268 -9.81 -9.51 -12.79
C ILE A 268 -10.83 -10.59 -12.43
N MET A 269 -12.08 -10.46 -12.89
CA MET A 269 -13.14 -11.46 -12.68
C MET A 269 -12.75 -12.82 -13.27
N ALA A 270 -12.24 -12.84 -14.50
CA ALA A 270 -11.78 -14.05 -15.15
C ALA A 270 -10.61 -14.69 -14.36
N ALA A 271 -9.66 -13.88 -13.90
CA ALA A 271 -8.54 -14.36 -13.10
C ALA A 271 -9.01 -14.98 -11.77
N VAL A 272 -9.97 -14.37 -11.09
CA VAL A 272 -10.46 -14.93 -9.82
C VAL A 272 -11.34 -16.14 -10.01
N VAL A 273 -12.20 -16.18 -11.02
CA VAL A 273 -12.99 -17.39 -11.32
C VAL A 273 -12.06 -18.56 -11.67
N THR A 274 -11.06 -18.33 -12.52
CA THR A 274 -10.10 -19.37 -12.92
C THR A 274 -9.23 -19.82 -11.75
N MET A 275 -8.69 -18.90 -10.95
CA MET A 275 -7.90 -19.25 -9.75
C MET A 275 -8.74 -20.00 -8.73
N ARG A 276 -9.95 -19.51 -8.40
CA ARG A 276 -10.85 -20.16 -7.44
C ARG A 276 -11.23 -21.57 -7.88
N GLY A 277 -11.41 -21.79 -9.18
CA GLY A 277 -11.66 -23.12 -9.75
C GLY A 277 -10.46 -24.06 -9.63
N ALA A 278 -9.25 -23.53 -9.79
CA ALA A 278 -8.01 -24.30 -9.82
C ALA A 278 -7.36 -24.55 -8.45
N THR A 279 -7.63 -23.71 -7.44
CA THR A 279 -7.06 -23.83 -6.09
C THR A 279 -7.81 -24.83 -5.21
N ASP A 280 -7.12 -25.31 -4.18
CA ASP A 280 -7.69 -26.08 -3.07
C ASP A 280 -8.71 -25.28 -2.23
N THR A 281 -9.31 -25.91 -1.22
CA THR A 281 -10.35 -25.29 -0.37
C THR A 281 -9.83 -24.07 0.39
N GLU A 282 -8.60 -24.13 0.90
CA GLU A 282 -8.00 -23.01 1.63
C GLU A 282 -7.66 -21.84 0.70
N GLY A 283 -7.14 -22.12 -0.51
CA GLY A 283 -6.91 -21.07 -1.52
C GLY A 283 -8.21 -20.39 -1.97
N ARG A 284 -9.33 -21.12 -1.99
CA ARG A 284 -10.66 -20.52 -2.24
C ARG A 284 -11.08 -19.56 -1.12
N GLU A 285 -10.86 -19.95 0.15
CA GLU A 285 -11.12 -19.07 1.29
C GLU A 285 -10.24 -17.81 1.24
N GLU A 286 -8.96 -17.93 0.87
CA GLU A 286 -8.04 -16.80 0.68
C GLU A 286 -8.52 -15.84 -0.42
N ILE A 287 -8.92 -16.36 -1.59
CA ILE A 287 -9.42 -15.57 -2.71
C ILE A 287 -10.74 -14.85 -2.34
N ASP A 288 -11.67 -15.57 -1.71
CA ASP A 288 -12.97 -15.03 -1.29
C ASP A 288 -12.78 -13.93 -0.20
N ALA A 289 -11.72 -14.02 0.60
CA ALA A 289 -11.37 -13.05 1.62
C ALA A 289 -10.74 -11.76 1.08
N ILE A 290 -10.08 -11.80 -0.08
CA ILE A 290 -9.33 -10.67 -0.65
C ILE A 290 -10.16 -9.86 -1.65
N TRP A 291 -11.18 -10.44 -2.29
CA TRP A 291 -11.89 -9.82 -3.41
C TRP A 291 -12.44 -8.40 -3.15
N TRP A 292 -12.82 -8.07 -1.92
CA TRP A 292 -13.31 -6.74 -1.56
C TRP A 292 -12.29 -5.63 -1.85
N VAL A 293 -10.98 -5.89 -1.76
CA VAL A 293 -9.95 -4.86 -1.98
C VAL A 293 -9.82 -4.54 -3.47
N LEU A 294 -9.95 -5.56 -4.33
CA LEU A 294 -9.95 -5.40 -5.78
C LEU A 294 -11.18 -4.59 -6.21
N ALA A 295 -12.35 -4.92 -5.66
CA ALA A 295 -13.57 -4.17 -5.89
C ALA A 295 -13.47 -2.71 -5.41
N LEU A 296 -12.91 -2.49 -4.22
CA LEU A 296 -12.69 -1.15 -3.66
C LEU A 296 -11.80 -0.30 -4.57
N VAL A 297 -10.62 -0.82 -4.94
CA VAL A 297 -9.66 -0.10 -5.78
C VAL A 297 -10.26 0.21 -7.14
N MET A 298 -11.03 -0.72 -7.73
CA MET A 298 -11.68 -0.49 -9.02
C MET A 298 -12.85 0.48 -8.96
N ALA A 299 -13.61 0.48 -7.87
CA ALA A 299 -14.66 1.46 -7.64
C ALA A 299 -14.08 2.87 -7.41
N LEU A 300 -13.01 2.99 -6.61
CA LEU A 300 -12.32 4.27 -6.41
C LEU A 300 -11.64 4.76 -7.69
N PHE A 301 -11.11 3.87 -8.53
CA PHE A 301 -10.53 4.24 -9.81
C PHE A 301 -11.58 4.80 -10.79
N LEU A 302 -12.75 4.16 -10.87
CA LEU A 302 -13.89 4.65 -11.64
C LEU A 302 -14.34 6.04 -11.16
N LEU A 303 -14.55 6.15 -9.84
CA LEU A 303 -14.97 7.40 -9.22
C LEU A 303 -13.92 8.51 -9.40
N SER A 304 -12.63 8.18 -9.32
CA SER A 304 -11.56 9.15 -9.50
C SER A 304 -11.51 9.72 -10.91
N TYR A 305 -11.93 8.99 -11.94
CA TYR A 305 -11.98 9.52 -13.31
C TYR A 305 -13.12 10.52 -13.52
N TYR A 306 -14.27 10.27 -12.91
CA TYR A 306 -15.46 11.13 -13.00
C TYR A 306 -15.55 12.20 -11.91
N GLY A 307 -14.74 12.07 -10.87
CA GLY A 307 -14.68 12.95 -9.70
C GLY A 307 -13.74 14.13 -9.87
N SER A 308 -13.62 14.95 -8.82
CA SER A 308 -12.79 16.16 -8.81
C SER A 308 -11.29 15.90 -8.96
N TYR A 309 -10.85 14.66 -8.74
CA TYR A 309 -9.45 14.23 -8.86
C TYR A 309 -9.14 13.55 -10.21
N GLY A 310 -10.04 13.71 -11.19
CA GLY A 310 -9.96 13.13 -12.52
C GLY A 310 -9.28 14.04 -13.55
N PRO A 311 -9.12 13.57 -14.80
CA PRO A 311 -8.54 14.34 -15.88
C PRO A 311 -9.49 15.39 -16.49
N GLN A 312 -10.77 15.40 -16.08
CA GLN A 312 -11.79 16.29 -16.63
C GLN A 312 -11.72 17.68 -16.00
N SER A 313 -11.75 18.74 -16.81
CA SER A 313 -11.77 20.12 -16.32
C SER A 313 -13.09 20.50 -15.62
N ALA A 314 -14.20 19.87 -16.03
CA ALA A 314 -15.49 19.93 -15.36
C ALA A 314 -15.89 18.48 -14.99
N PRO A 315 -15.67 18.05 -13.73
CA PRO A 315 -15.97 16.68 -13.33
C PRO A 315 -17.49 16.43 -13.40
N THR A 316 -17.86 15.21 -13.82
CA THR A 316 -19.28 14.81 -13.86
C THR A 316 -19.87 14.72 -12.45
N ILE A 317 -19.04 14.35 -11.48
CA ILE A 317 -19.37 14.29 -10.07
C ILE A 317 -18.40 15.24 -9.36
N ASP A 318 -18.90 16.40 -8.96
CA ASP A 318 -18.09 17.42 -8.31
C ASP A 318 -18.07 17.23 -6.79
N PHE A 319 -17.11 17.91 -6.15
CA PHE A 319 -17.08 18.06 -4.71
C PHE A 319 -18.33 18.83 -4.24
N PRO A 320 -19.01 18.39 -3.16
CA PRO A 320 -18.62 17.34 -2.21
C PRO A 320 -19.21 15.94 -2.51
N TYR A 321 -19.98 15.78 -3.58
CA TYR A 321 -20.69 14.54 -3.87
C TYR A 321 -19.74 13.38 -4.16
N ASP A 322 -18.65 13.66 -4.87
CA ASP A 322 -17.62 12.68 -5.18
C ASP A 322 -17.00 12.04 -3.92
N SER A 323 -16.66 12.86 -2.93
CA SER A 323 -16.11 12.45 -1.65
C SER A 323 -17.14 11.71 -0.81
N GLY A 324 -18.41 12.14 -0.86
CA GLY A 324 -19.52 11.40 -0.24
C GLY A 324 -19.69 9.99 -0.82
N ILE A 325 -19.61 9.83 -2.15
CA ILE A 325 -19.67 8.53 -2.81
C ILE A 325 -18.45 7.68 -2.44
N ALA A 326 -17.26 8.28 -2.39
CA ALA A 326 -16.04 7.59 -1.98
C ALA A 326 -16.19 7.03 -0.56
N VAL A 327 -16.79 7.80 0.37
CA VAL A 327 -17.08 7.34 1.74
C VAL A 327 -18.01 6.15 1.74
N VAL A 328 -19.08 6.18 0.95
CA VAL A 328 -20.03 5.06 0.84
C VAL A 328 -19.34 3.81 0.30
N ILE A 329 -18.52 3.94 -0.76
CA ILE A 329 -17.72 2.84 -1.31
C ILE A 329 -16.80 2.25 -0.25
N GLY A 330 -16.09 3.09 0.51
CA GLY A 330 -15.21 2.67 1.59
C GLY A 330 -15.96 1.91 2.69
N LEU A 331 -17.13 2.38 3.11
CA LEU A 331 -17.95 1.70 4.12
C LEU A 331 -18.47 0.34 3.62
N ILE A 332 -18.93 0.25 2.37
CA ILE A 332 -19.35 -1.01 1.76
C ILE A 332 -18.18 -2.00 1.77
N ALA A 333 -17.00 -1.57 1.34
CA ALA A 333 -15.80 -2.39 1.33
C ALA A 333 -15.39 -2.84 2.75
N TYR A 334 -15.50 -1.97 3.76
CA TYR A 334 -15.21 -2.31 5.15
C TYR A 334 -16.14 -3.44 5.67
N TYR A 335 -17.44 -3.31 5.45
CA TYR A 335 -18.40 -4.34 5.91
C TYR A 335 -18.25 -5.64 5.12
N TRP A 336 -17.89 -5.56 3.84
CA TRP A 336 -17.52 -6.72 3.04
C TRP A 336 -16.28 -7.41 3.60
N ALA A 337 -15.19 -6.69 3.82
CA ALA A 337 -13.94 -7.21 4.40
C ALA A 337 -14.18 -7.86 5.77
N ARG A 338 -14.98 -7.21 6.63
CA ARG A 338 -15.36 -7.76 7.94
C ARG A 338 -16.11 -9.09 7.80
N ARG A 339 -17.00 -9.20 6.81
CA ARG A 339 -17.80 -10.42 6.60
C ARG A 339 -16.94 -11.56 6.03
N SER A 340 -16.03 -11.25 5.11
CA SER A 340 -15.20 -12.21 4.39
C SER A 340 -14.08 -12.83 5.25
N GLY A 341 -13.72 -12.21 6.37
CA GLY A 341 -12.70 -12.75 7.27
C GLY A 341 -13.04 -14.13 7.83
N TYR A 342 -12.13 -15.09 7.70
CA TYR A 342 -12.33 -16.47 8.14
C TYR A 342 -11.25 -16.87 9.15
N ARG A 343 -11.39 -18.08 9.69
CA ARG A 343 -10.43 -18.63 10.65
C ARG A 343 -9.34 -19.41 9.91
N THR A 344 -8.14 -18.82 9.88
CA THR A 344 -7.00 -19.36 9.14
C THR A 344 -6.50 -20.69 9.72
N PRO A 345 -5.81 -21.52 8.92
CA PRO A 345 -5.20 -22.77 9.38
C PRO A 345 -4.25 -22.58 10.57
N ASP A 346 -3.45 -21.51 10.57
CA ASP A 346 -2.53 -21.19 11.67
C ASP A 346 -3.29 -20.97 12.99
N LEU A 347 -4.43 -20.27 12.96
CA LEU A 347 -5.30 -20.10 14.13
C LEU A 347 -5.97 -21.40 14.56
N ARG A 348 -6.10 -22.38 13.68
CA ARG A 348 -6.57 -23.73 14.03
C ARG A 348 -5.43 -24.52 14.69
N ALA A 349 -4.22 -24.45 14.13
CA ALA A 349 -3.03 -25.13 14.65
C ALA A 349 -2.64 -24.69 16.06
N LEU A 350 -2.78 -23.40 16.38
CA LEU A 350 -2.49 -22.86 17.73
C LEU A 350 -3.44 -23.37 18.83
N GLN A 351 -4.58 -23.97 18.47
CA GLN A 351 -5.54 -24.50 19.43
C GLN A 351 -5.45 -26.02 19.63
N THR A 352 -4.85 -26.74 18.69
CA THR A 352 -4.55 -28.16 18.90
C THR A 352 -3.51 -28.22 20.03
N PRO A 353 -3.77 -28.94 21.14
CA PRO A 353 -2.76 -29.16 22.17
C PRO A 353 -1.50 -29.68 21.51
N ALA A 354 -0.34 -29.08 21.81
CA ALA A 354 0.94 -29.61 21.35
C ALA A 354 0.97 -31.11 21.66
N ALA A 355 1.17 -31.95 20.64
CA ALA A 355 1.38 -33.36 20.87
C ALA A 355 2.54 -33.49 21.88
N PRO A 356 2.41 -34.35 22.92
CA PRO A 356 3.51 -34.56 23.84
C PRO A 356 4.76 -34.91 23.03
N PRO A 357 5.94 -34.35 23.39
CA PRO A 357 7.16 -34.61 22.66
C PRO A 357 7.33 -36.12 22.54
N GLU A 358 7.56 -36.63 21.32
CA GLU A 358 7.83 -38.05 21.12
C GLU A 358 8.95 -38.46 22.08
N PRO A 359 8.78 -39.53 22.87
CA PRO A 359 9.86 -40.01 23.71
C PRO A 359 11.05 -40.30 22.80
N HIS A 360 12.17 -39.65 23.09
CA HIS A 360 13.45 -39.88 22.40
C HIS A 360 13.65 -41.38 22.25
N ARG A 361 13.51 -41.91 21.02
CA ARG A 361 14.00 -43.25 20.71
C ARG A 361 15.51 -43.18 20.87
N GLU A 362 15.99 -43.58 22.05
CA GLU A 362 17.38 -43.99 22.24
C GLU A 362 17.69 -44.97 21.10
N ARG A 363 18.50 -44.52 20.14
CA ARG A 363 19.16 -45.43 19.23
C ARG A 363 20.10 -46.23 20.11
N ALA A 364 19.69 -47.44 20.48
CA ALA A 364 20.59 -48.45 20.99
C ALA A 364 21.65 -48.70 19.91
N THR A 365 22.80 -48.06 20.06
CA THR A 365 24.00 -48.34 19.28
C THR A 365 24.52 -49.69 19.76
N THR A 366 24.11 -50.77 19.10
CA THR A 366 24.73 -52.08 19.29
C THR A 366 26.15 -52.00 18.72
N VAL A 367 27.13 -51.97 19.62
CA VAL A 367 28.53 -52.20 19.33
C VAL A 367 28.71 -53.67 18.95
N ILE A 368 29.14 -53.93 17.72
CA ILE A 368 30.05 -55.04 17.36
C ILE A 368 31.04 -54.48 16.35
#